data_AF-A0A3S3SMF7-F1
#
_entry.id   AF-A0A3S3SMF7-F1
#
_cell.length_a   1.000
_cell.length_b   1.000
_cell.length_c   1.000
_cell.angle_alpha   90.00
_cell.angle_beta   90.00
_cell.angle_gamma   90.00
#
_symmetry.space_group_name_H-M   'P 1'
#
loop_
_entity.id
_entity.type
_entity.pdbx_description
1 polymer ?
#
loop_
_entity_poly.entity_id
_entity_poly.type
_entity_poly.pdbx_seq_one_letter_code
_entity_poly.pdbx_strand_id
1 'polypeptide(L)'
;MIAIVFLTLVILLIPFMFLSKNSKKQTIERKSLLFLGYIICAAPMIYVVIDDRINDYEDANIGLGLGIFLTWGLTACVYLGWCIFSVIKAIRKANK
;
A
#
# COMPACT_ATOMS: atom_id res chain seq x y z
N MET A 1 -1.84 16.61 -12.40
CA MET A 1 -2.28 16.04 -11.11
C MET A 1 -2.74 14.58 -11.25
N ILE A 2 -3.79 14.30 -12.04
CA ILE A 2 -4.30 12.93 -12.30
C ILE A 2 -3.20 11.94 -12.72
N ALA A 3 -2.24 12.38 -13.55
CA ALA A 3 -1.10 11.54 -13.94
C ALA A 3 -0.24 11.06 -12.75
N ILE A 4 -0.02 11.92 -11.74
CA ILE A 4 0.76 11.58 -10.53
C ILE A 4 -0.03 10.60 -9.66
N VAL A 5 -1.35 10.75 -9.60
CA VAL A 5 -2.25 9.80 -8.91
C VAL A 5 -2.16 8.41 -9.53
N PHE A 6 -2.35 8.32 -10.85
CA PHE A 6 -2.24 7.05 -11.57
C PHE A 6 -0.86 6.43 -11.41
N LEU A 7 0.19 7.25 -11.54
CA LEU A 7 1.56 6.79 -11.30
C LEU A 7 1.72 6.24 -9.88
N THR A 8 1.18 6.92 -8.87
CA THR A 8 1.24 6.48 -7.47
C THR A 8 0.54 5.15 -7.27
N LEU A 9 -0.67 4.98 -7.80
CA LEU A 9 -1.42 3.71 -7.72
C LEU A 9 -0.69 2.57 -8.44
N VAL A 10 -0.07 2.84 -9.60
CA VAL A 10 0.72 1.84 -10.33
C VAL A 10 1.98 1.45 -9.54
N ILE A 11 2.72 2.42 -8.99
CA ILE A 11 3.91 2.12 -8.19
C ILE A 11 3.52 1.38 -6.90
N LEU A 12 2.37 1.68 -6.30
CA LEU A 12 1.82 0.98 -5.13
C LEU A 12 1.69 -0.53 -5.36
N LEU A 13 1.44 -0.97 -6.60
CA LEU A 13 1.34 -2.39 -6.93
C LEU A 13 2.66 -3.15 -6.74
N ILE A 14 3.80 -2.51 -6.98
CA ILE A 14 5.13 -3.13 -6.92
C ILE A 14 5.37 -3.82 -5.56
N PRO A 15 5.17 -3.13 -4.41
CA PRO A 15 5.31 -3.76 -3.11
C PRO A 15 4.40 -5.00 -2.94
N PHE A 16 3.12 -4.89 -3.29
CA PHE A 16 2.18 -6.01 -3.12
C PHE A 16 2.46 -7.18 -4.07
N MET A 17 2.95 -6.92 -5.29
CA MET A 17 3.41 -7.95 -6.23
C MET A 17 4.62 -8.71 -5.68
N PHE A 18 5.56 -8.01 -5.05
CA PHE A 18 6.74 -8.63 -4.45
C PHE A 18 6.39 -9.48 -3.22
N LEU A 19 5.53 -8.97 -2.33
CA LEU A 19 4.96 -9.74 -1.22
C LEU A 19 4.26 -11.00 -1.72
N SER A 20 3.56 -10.87 -2.85
CA SER A 20 2.84 -11.97 -3.44
C SER A 20 3.77 -13.10 -3.93
N LYS A 21 4.82 -12.73 -4.68
CA LYS A 21 5.79 -13.70 -5.24
C LYS A 21 6.63 -14.41 -4.19
N ASN A 22 6.92 -13.79 -3.04
CA ASN A 22 7.79 -14.36 -2.00
C ASN A 22 7.16 -15.49 -1.16
N SER A 23 5.94 -15.94 -1.48
CA SER A 23 5.27 -17.03 -0.78
C SER A 23 5.15 -18.27 -1.66
N LYS A 24 6.00 -19.29 -1.42
CA LYS A 24 6.03 -20.58 -2.17
C LYS A 24 4.69 -21.36 -2.17
N LYS A 25 3.81 -21.12 -1.19
CA LYS A 25 2.42 -21.59 -1.17
C LYS A 25 1.54 -20.43 -0.73
N GLN A 26 0.83 -19.81 -1.68
CA GLN A 26 -0.23 -18.87 -1.34
C GLN A 26 -1.56 -19.60 -1.35
N THR A 27 -2.20 -19.66 -0.18
CA THR A 27 -3.62 -19.97 -0.08
C THR A 27 -4.43 -18.82 -0.67
N ILE A 28 -5.65 -19.11 -1.12
CA ILE A 28 -6.61 -18.11 -1.62
C ILE A 28 -6.81 -17.00 -0.58
N GLU A 29 -6.89 -17.37 0.69
CA GLU A 29 -6.99 -16.45 1.83
C GLU A 29 -5.85 -15.43 1.87
N ARG A 30 -4.61 -15.87 1.62
CA ARG A 30 -3.45 -14.98 1.67
C ARG A 30 -3.41 -14.00 0.50
N LYS A 31 -3.88 -14.43 -0.69
CA LYS A 31 -4.08 -13.53 -1.83
C LYS A 31 -5.16 -12.49 -1.53
N SER A 32 -6.27 -12.93 -0.93
CA SER A 32 -7.36 -12.05 -0.52
C SER A 32 -6.88 -11.00 0.48
N LEU A 33 -6.12 -11.40 1.50
CA LEU A 33 -5.53 -10.48 2.48
C LEU A 33 -4.57 -9.46 1.85
N LEU A 34 -3.71 -9.87 0.91
CA LEU A 34 -2.82 -8.95 0.20
C LEU A 34 -3.61 -7.96 -0.66
N PHE A 35 -4.66 -8.43 -1.35
CA PHE A 35 -5.52 -7.58 -2.15
C PHE A 35 -6.29 -6.58 -1.28
N LEU A 36 -6.81 -7.02 -0.14
CA LEU A 36 -7.49 -6.16 0.84
C LEU A 36 -6.52 -5.13 1.41
N GLY A 37 -5.29 -5.53 1.75
CA GLY A 37 -4.23 -4.60 2.17
C GLY A 37 -3.90 -3.54 1.13
N TYR A 38 -3.87 -3.93 -0.16
CA TYR A 38 -3.70 -2.98 -1.26
C TYR A 38 -4.85 -1.97 -1.33
N ILE A 39 -6.11 -2.43 -1.24
CA ILE A 39 -7.28 -1.55 -1.24
C ILE A 39 -7.21 -0.55 -0.08
N ILE A 40 -6.87 -1.01 1.13
CA ILE A 40 -6.73 -0.14 2.31
C ILE A 40 -5.65 0.92 2.06
N CYS A 41 -4.50 0.55 1.51
CA CYS A 41 -3.42 1.50 1.25
C CYS A 41 -3.78 2.48 0.12
N ALA A 42 -4.55 2.05 -0.88
CA ALA A 42 -5.00 2.88 -1.99
C ALA A 42 -6.15 3.81 -1.62
N ALA A 43 -6.96 3.47 -0.61
CA ALA A 43 -8.19 4.19 -0.27
C ALA A 43 -7.98 5.68 0.05
N PRO A 44 -6.98 6.11 0.85
CA PRO A 44 -6.72 7.53 1.07
C PRO A 44 -6.47 8.29 -0.22
N MET A 45 -5.65 7.74 -1.12
CA MET A 45 -5.33 8.34 -2.41
C MET A 45 -6.57 8.48 -3.31
N ILE A 46 -7.42 7.45 -3.35
CA ILE A 46 -8.66 7.49 -4.14
C ILE A 46 -9.60 8.56 -3.59
N TYR A 47 -9.77 8.60 -2.27
CA TYR A 47 -10.64 9.55 -1.61
C TYR A 47 -10.24 11.00 -1.90
N VAL A 48 -8.97 11.36 -1.68
CA VAL A 48 -8.52 12.75 -1.87
C VAL A 48 -8.60 13.21 -3.31
N VAL A 49 -8.54 12.30 -4.27
CA VAL A 49 -8.68 12.63 -5.70
C VAL A 49 -10.13 12.85 -6.08
N ILE A 50 -11.06 12.08 -5.51
CA ILE A 50 -12.48 12.33 -5.69
C ILE A 50 -12.85 13.67 -5.06
N ASP A 51 -12.37 13.92 -3.85
CA ASP A 51 -12.61 15.15 -3.10
C ASP A 51 -12.06 16.40 -3.82
N ASP A 52 -10.81 16.31 -4.33
CA ASP A 52 -10.18 17.38 -5.13
C ASP A 52 -10.99 17.73 -6.38
N ARG A 53 -11.58 16.71 -7.04
CA ARG A 53 -12.37 16.91 -8.27
C ARG A 53 -13.77 17.46 -8.01
N ILE A 54 -14.32 17.24 -6.81
CA ILE A 54 -15.64 17.74 -6.43
C ILE A 54 -15.55 19.18 -5.96
N ASN A 55 -14.56 19.50 -5.13
CA ASN A 55 -14.46 20.81 -4.49
C ASN A 55 -13.66 21.84 -5.31
N ASP A 56 -12.96 21.41 -6.37
CA ASP A 56 -12.20 22.24 -7.32
C ASP A 56 -11.37 23.33 -6.61
N TYR A 57 -10.52 22.88 -5.67
CA TYR A 57 -9.73 23.77 -4.83
C TYR A 57 -8.87 24.72 -5.67
N GLU A 58 -9.05 26.03 -5.48
CA GLU A 58 -8.30 27.07 -6.19
C GLU A 58 -6.84 27.22 -5.70
N ASP A 59 -6.59 26.81 -4.45
CA ASP A 59 -5.29 26.90 -3.77
C ASP A 59 -4.63 25.52 -3.56
N ALA A 60 -3.44 25.52 -2.96
CA ALA A 60 -2.71 24.28 -2.66
C ALA A 60 -3.55 23.31 -1.80
N ASN A 61 -3.92 22.17 -2.40
CA ASN A 61 -4.69 21.14 -1.73
C ASN A 61 -3.83 20.32 -0.74
N ILE A 62 -3.86 20.72 0.54
CA ILE A 62 -3.20 20.02 1.64
C ILE A 62 -3.75 18.59 1.80
N GLY A 63 -5.05 18.39 1.57
CA GLY A 63 -5.70 17.09 1.61
C GLY A 63 -5.05 16.11 0.63
N LEU A 64 -4.75 16.56 -0.59
CA LEU A 64 -4.10 15.74 -1.60
C LEU A 64 -2.68 15.33 -1.19
N GLY A 65 -1.90 16.25 -0.62
CA GLY A 65 -0.59 15.94 -0.04
C GLY A 65 -0.68 14.91 1.08
N LEU A 66 -1.60 15.11 2.03
CA LEU A 66 -1.85 14.17 3.13
C LEU A 66 -2.29 12.79 2.64
N GLY A 67 -3.15 12.71 1.62
CA GLY A 67 -3.59 11.44 1.04
C GLY A 67 -2.42 10.64 0.44
N ILE A 68 -1.52 11.32 -0.28
CA ILE A 68 -0.28 10.72 -0.79
C ILE A 68 0.56 10.19 0.37
N PHE A 69 0.84 11.04 1.37
CA PHE A 69 1.66 10.65 2.53
C PHE A 69 1.05 9.46 3.30
N LEU A 70 -0.27 9.45 3.51
CA LEU A 70 -0.94 8.38 4.23
C LEU A 70 -0.90 7.06 3.46
N THR A 71 -1.13 7.09 2.14
CA THR A 71 -1.01 5.90 1.27
C THR A 71 0.39 5.29 1.32
N TRP A 72 1.43 6.11 1.23
CA TRP A 72 2.82 5.63 1.33
C TRP A 72 3.20 5.18 2.74
N GLY A 73 2.73 5.89 3.77
CA GLY A 73 2.94 5.52 5.17
C GLY A 73 2.33 4.15 5.50
N LEU A 74 1.07 3.92 5.11
CA LEU A 74 0.40 2.62 5.29
C LEU A 74 1.14 1.50 4.56
N THR A 75 1.57 1.75 3.31
CA THR A 75 2.32 0.78 2.52
C THR A 75 3.65 0.43 3.18
N ALA A 76 4.38 1.43 3.69
CA ALA A 76 5.61 1.22 4.43
C ALA A 76 5.38 0.37 5.69
N CYS A 77 4.32 0.66 6.46
CA CYS A 77 3.95 -0.13 7.64
C CYS A 77 3.68 -1.59 7.32
N VAL A 78 2.92 -1.88 6.24
CA VAL A 78 2.66 -3.25 5.78
C VAL A 78 3.97 -3.96 5.42
N TYR A 79 4.85 -3.28 4.71
CA TYR A 79 6.16 -3.82 4.32
C TYR A 79 7.06 -4.11 5.52
N LEU A 80 7.16 -3.16 6.45
CA LEU A 80 7.96 -3.32 7.67
C LEU A 80 7.42 -4.46 8.53
N GLY A 81 6.11 -4.55 8.72
CA GLY A 81 5.47 -5.65 9.44
C GLY A 81 5.79 -7.01 8.81
N TRP A 82 5.76 -7.10 7.49
CA TRP A 82 6.15 -8.31 6.77
C TRP A 82 7.63 -8.65 6.93
N CYS A 83 8.53 -7.67 6.81
CA CYS A 83 9.97 -7.87 6.99
C CYS A 83 10.27 -8.39 8.39
N ILE A 84 9.72 -7.74 9.43
CA ILE A 84 9.89 -8.14 10.83
C ILE A 84 9.39 -9.58 11.04
N PHE A 85 8.18 -9.90 10.56
CA PHE A 85 7.63 -11.25 10.64
C PHE A 85 8.52 -12.29 9.95
N SER A 86 9.05 -11.95 8.77
CA SER A 86 9.91 -12.84 7.99
C SER A 86 11.25 -13.10 8.70
N VAL A 87 11.85 -12.07 9.30
CA VAL A 87 13.09 -12.18 10.11
C VAL A 87 12.85 -13.05 11.35
N ILE A 88 11.79 -12.79 12.12
CA ILE A 88 11.45 -13.60 13.31
C ILE A 88 11.26 -15.07 12.93
N LYS A 89 10.56 -15.34 11.82
CA LYS A 89 10.35 -16.70 11.32
C LYS A 89 11.66 -17.38 10.91
N ALA A 90 12.59 -16.64 10.28
CA ALA A 90 13.89 -17.17 9.89
C ALA A 90 14.74 -17.54 11.10
N ILE A 91 14.79 -16.67 12.12
CA ILE A 91 15.53 -16.93 13.38
C ILE A 91 14.98 -18.17 14.08
N ARG A 92 13.65 -18.30 14.22
CA ARG A 92 13.01 -19.48 14.83
C ARG A 92 13.33 -20.78 14.09
N LYS A 93 13.52 -20.74 12.78
CA LYS A 93 13.89 -21.91 11.98
C LYS A 93 15.36 -22.28 12.15
N ALA A 94 16.25 -21.30 12.34
CA ALA A 94 17.68 -21.55 12.53
C ALA A 94 18.00 -22.14 13.92
N ASN A 95 17.19 -21.82 14.93
CA ASN A 95 17.34 -22.32 16.30
C ASN A 95 16.65 -23.69 16.55
N LYS A 96 16.07 -24.32 15.52
CA LYS A 96 15.39 -25.61 15.60
C LYS A 96 16.15 -26.65 14.80
#